data_AF-A0A087TKS1-F1
#
_entry.id   AF-A0A087TKS1-F1
#
_cell.length_a   1.000
_cell.length_b   1.000
_cell.length_c   1.000
_cell.angle_alpha   90.00
_cell.angle_beta   90.00
_cell.angle_gamma   90.00
#
_symmetry.space_group_name_H-M   'P 1'
#
loop_
_entity.id
_entity.type
_entity.pdbx_description
1 polymer ?
#
loop_
_entity_poly.entity_id
_entity_poly.type
_entity_poly.pdbx_seq_one_letter_code
_entity_poly.pdbx_strand_id
1 'polypeptide(L)'
;MRKKWITLCHRADKFNPNTSYICSDHFLVTDFERDMRNELLGLSVRRKLVQNAFPSLKIKPERTFAMANERSQRIQLKEQKEVCICLIIMYFKISQQRSSKKIYVLICETIYYCK
;
A
#
# COMPACT_ATOMS: atom_id res chain seq x y z
N MET A 1 23.19 -2.15 4.19
CA MET A 1 22.41 -1.24 3.33
C MET A 1 20.91 -1.30 3.60
N ARG A 2 20.23 -2.43 3.35
CA ARG A 2 18.75 -2.54 3.44
C ARG A 2 18.12 -2.02 4.75
N LYS A 3 18.63 -2.45 5.91
CA LYS A 3 18.09 -2.01 7.22
C LYS A 3 18.10 -0.48 7.37
N LYS A 4 19.20 0.17 6.97
CA LYS A 4 19.33 1.64 7.01
C LYS A 4 18.30 2.33 6.11
N TRP A 5 18.08 1.82 4.90
CA TRP A 5 17.07 2.37 3.99
C TRP A 5 15.64 2.26 4.57
N ILE A 6 15.32 1.15 5.23
CA ILE A 6 14.02 0.98 5.89
C ILE A 6 13.83 2.03 6.99
N THR A 7 14.85 2.25 7.81
CA THR A 7 14.83 3.26 8.88
C THR A 7 14.70 4.68 8.31
N LEU A 8 15.49 5.01 7.29
CA LEU A 8 15.51 6.35 6.67
C LEU A 8 14.22 6.70 5.92
N CYS A 9 13.43 5.71 5.48
CA CYS A 9 12.14 5.98 4.86
C CYS A 9 11.08 6.52 5.85
N HIS A 10 11.30 6.36 7.17
CA HIS A 10 10.37 6.78 8.25
C HIS A 10 8.89 6.45 7.95
N ARG A 11 8.68 5.27 7.35
CA ARG A 11 7.35 4.82 6.93
C ARG A 11 6.72 4.01 8.06
N ALA A 12 5.58 4.48 8.57
CA ALA A 12 4.89 3.86 9.70
C ALA A 12 4.12 2.58 9.34
N ASP A 13 3.68 2.43 8.08
CA ASP A 13 2.97 1.24 7.63
C ASP A 13 3.92 0.09 7.28
N LYS A 14 3.45 -1.15 7.45
CA LYS A 14 4.17 -2.35 7.00
C LYS A 14 4.25 -2.34 5.48
N PHE A 15 5.46 -2.32 4.93
CA PHE A 15 5.72 -2.37 3.49
C PHE A 15 6.76 -3.45 3.15
N ASN A 16 6.77 -3.91 1.89
CA ASN A 16 7.72 -4.92 1.41
C ASN A 16 8.97 -4.25 0.83
N PRO A 17 10.14 -4.33 1.47
CA PRO A 17 11.36 -3.67 0.98
C PRO A 17 11.90 -4.24 -0.33
N ASN A 18 11.50 -5.46 -0.72
CA ASN A 18 12.02 -6.12 -1.93
C ASN A 18 11.36 -5.60 -3.21
N THR A 19 10.10 -5.16 -3.12
CA THR A 19 9.32 -4.65 -4.26
C THR A 19 9.09 -3.14 -4.19
N SER A 20 9.60 -2.49 -3.13
CA SER A 20 9.44 -1.05 -2.94
C SER A 20 10.61 -0.30 -3.57
N TYR A 21 10.30 0.88 -4.11
CA TYR A 21 11.27 1.77 -4.73
C TYR A 21 11.28 3.12 -4.01
N ILE A 22 12.41 3.81 -4.08
CA ILE A 22 12.58 5.19 -3.60
C ILE A 22 12.78 6.08 -4.82
N CYS A 23 12.06 7.20 -4.89
CA CYS A 23 12.18 8.17 -5.97
C CYS A 23 13.58 8.81 -5.99
N SER A 24 14.07 9.19 -7.17
CA SER A 24 15.38 9.83 -7.34
C SER A 24 15.56 11.10 -6.52
N ASP A 25 14.47 11.81 -6.22
CA ASP A 25 14.46 13.11 -5.54
C ASP A 25 14.94 13.05 -4.08
N HIS A 26 15.10 11.83 -3.54
CA HIS A 26 15.63 11.59 -2.20
C HIS A 26 17.17 11.47 -2.18
N PHE A 27 17.82 11.49 -3.34
CA PHE A 27 19.26 11.34 -3.51
C PHE A 27 19.88 12.61 -4.10
N LEU A 28 21.13 12.88 -3.76
CA LEU A 28 21.89 13.96 -4.37
C LEU A 28 22.35 13.55 -5.76
N VAL A 29 22.63 14.52 -6.63
CA VAL A 29 23.20 14.25 -7.96
C VAL A 29 24.55 13.53 -7.85
N THR A 30 25.31 13.79 -6.79
CA THR A 30 26.59 13.13 -6.49
C THR A 30 26.46 11.66 -6.06
N ASP A 31 25.26 11.23 -5.66
CA ASP A 31 25.00 9.84 -5.27
C ASP A 31 24.74 8.94 -6.49
N PHE A 32 24.76 9.50 -7.70
CA PHE A 32 24.62 8.76 -8.94
C PHE A 32 25.98 8.54 -9.61
N GLU A 33 26.20 7.33 -10.09
CA GLU A 33 27.33 6.96 -10.92
C GLU A 33 27.26 7.65 -12.28
N ARG A 34 28.38 8.19 -12.74
CA ARG A 34 28.52 8.69 -14.11
C ARG A 34 28.65 7.52 -15.08
N ASP A 35 27.76 7.47 -16.06
CA ASP A 35 27.75 6.43 -17.09
C ASP A 35 28.72 6.80 -18.22
N MET A 36 30.02 6.78 -17.89
CA MET A 36 31.11 7.16 -18.81
C MET A 36 31.03 6.41 -20.14
N ARG A 37 30.63 5.14 -20.11
CA ARG A 37 30.52 4.32 -21.33
C ARG A 37 29.49 4.87 -22.29
N ASN A 38 28.29 5.19 -21.81
CA ASN A 38 27.24 5.73 -22.68
C ASN A 38 27.53 7.17 -23.09
N GLU A 39 28.16 7.97 -22.22
CA GLU A 39 28.64 9.31 -22.57
C GLU A 39 29.64 9.28 -23.73
N LEU A 40 30.65 8.40 -23.66
CA LEU A 40 31.65 8.27 -24.73
C LEU A 40 31.05 7.79 -26.06
N LEU A 41 30.05 6.94 -26.01
CA LEU A 41 29.39 6.38 -27.20
C LEU A 41 28.28 7.27 -27.76
N GLY A 42 27.99 8.42 -27.14
CA GLY A 42 26.88 9.30 -27.52
C GLY A 42 25.50 8.66 -27.31
N LEU A 43 25.39 7.68 -26.41
CA LEU A 43 24.15 6.98 -26.10
C LEU A 43 23.43 7.61 -24.91
N SER A 44 22.18 7.23 -24.69
CA SER A 44 21.42 7.70 -23.53
C SER A 44 22.08 7.27 -22.21
N VAL A 45 22.39 8.25 -21.37
CA VAL A 45 23.02 8.06 -20.06
C VAL A 45 22.01 7.45 -19.09
N ARG A 46 22.38 6.35 -18.43
CA ARG A 46 21.53 5.74 -17.40
C ARG A 46 21.99 6.20 -16.02
N ARG A 47 21.06 6.75 -15.25
CA ARG A 47 21.33 7.12 -13.85
C ARG A 47 21.26 5.88 -12.96
N LYS A 48 22.39 5.47 -12.41
CA LYS A 48 22.51 4.40 -11.41
C LYS A 48 22.99 5.01 -10.09
N LEU A 49 22.48 4.51 -8.97
CA LEU A 49 22.98 4.91 -7.66
C LEU A 49 24.31 4.22 -7.37
N VAL A 50 25.22 4.93 -6.72
CA VAL A 50 26.46 4.32 -6.21
C VAL A 50 26.13 3.24 -5.19
N GLN A 51 26.98 2.22 -5.08
CA GLN A 51 26.72 1.04 -4.23
C GLN A 51 26.49 1.38 -2.74
N ASN A 52 26.95 2.54 -2.26
CA ASN A 52 26.82 3.00 -0.88
C ASN A 52 25.92 4.24 -0.71
N ALA A 53 25.09 4.56 -1.71
CA ALA A 53 24.18 5.70 -1.62
C ALA A 53 23.13 5.50 -0.53
N PHE A 54 22.85 6.57 0.21
CA PHE A 54 21.75 6.63 1.16
C PHE A 54 20.84 7.80 0.81
N PRO A 55 19.51 7.63 0.91
CA PRO A 55 18.61 8.76 0.78
C PRO A 55 18.93 9.74 1.91
N SER A 56 19.23 10.98 1.54
CA SER A 56 19.63 12.05 2.47
C SER A 56 18.72 13.28 2.34
N LEU A 57 18.03 13.43 1.20
CA LEU A 57 17.19 14.57 0.91
C LEU A 57 15.71 14.32 1.23
N LYS A 58 15.04 15.38 1.69
CA LYS A 58 13.58 15.46 1.88
C LYS A 58 13.01 14.34 2.75
N ILE A 59 13.82 13.81 3.67
CA ILE A 59 13.35 12.87 4.68
C ILE A 59 12.49 13.70 5.63
N LYS A 60 11.17 13.48 5.59
CA LYS A 60 10.26 14.17 6.51
C LYS A 60 10.66 13.78 7.94
N PRO A 61 10.73 14.73 8.88
CA PRO A 61 11.00 14.41 10.27
C PRO A 61 9.97 13.41 10.79
N GLU A 62 10.40 12.62 11.77
CA GLU A 62 9.61 11.59 12.42
C GLU A 62 8.20 12.11 12.74
N ARG A 63 7.20 11.56 12.05
CA ARG A 63 5.82 11.96 12.27
C ARG A 63 5.37 11.32 13.58
N THR A 64 4.99 12.13 14.55
CA THR A 64 4.33 11.68 15.77
C THR A 64 3.11 10.82 15.40
N PHE A 65 3.08 9.62 15.96
CA PHE A 65 2.11 8.54 15.72
C PHE A 65 0.65 8.98 15.93
N ALA A 66 -0.05 9.56 14.94
CA ALA A 66 -1.53 9.69 15.00
C ALA A 66 -2.18 10.20 13.71
N MET A 67 -1.84 9.67 12.53
CA MET A 67 -2.73 9.87 11.38
C MET A 67 -3.04 8.55 10.71
N ALA A 68 -4.30 8.13 10.84
CA ALA A 68 -4.85 7.05 10.03
C ALA A 68 -4.60 7.41 8.55
N ASN A 69 -3.68 6.68 7.92
CA ASN A 69 -3.38 6.89 6.52
C ASN A 69 -4.55 6.34 5.70
N GLU A 70 -4.91 6.97 4.59
CA GLU A 70 -6.02 6.54 3.72
C GLU A 70 -5.92 5.05 3.35
N ARG A 71 -4.68 4.53 3.30
CA ARG A 71 -4.40 3.11 3.08
C ARG A 71 -4.91 2.22 4.20
N SER A 72 -4.69 2.60 5.46
CA SER A 72 -5.14 1.86 6.64
C SER A 72 -6.67 1.83 6.70
N GLN A 73 -7.31 2.96 6.39
CA GLN A 73 -8.77 3.03 6.27
C GLN A 73 -9.29 2.11 5.14
N ARG A 74 -8.62 2.09 3.99
CA ARG A 74 -8.95 1.16 2.89
C ARG A 74 -8.79 -0.31 3.26
N ILE A 75 -7.76 -0.66 4.05
CA ILE A 75 -7.56 -2.04 4.56
C ILE A 75 -8.70 -2.41 5.50
N GLN A 76 -9.02 -1.54 6.47
CA GLN A 76 -10.13 -1.74 7.41
C GLN A 76 -11.47 -1.88 6.69
N LEU A 77 -11.75 -1.04 5.69
CA LEU A 77 -12.96 -1.13 4.87
C LEU A 77 -13.05 -2.46 4.10
N LYS A 78 -11.91 -3.00 3.63
CA LYS A 78 -11.89 -4.30 2.97
C LYS A 78 -12.19 -5.42 3.96
N GLU A 79 -11.55 -5.42 5.14
CA GLU A 79 -11.80 -6.41 6.19
C GLU A 79 -13.26 -6.39 6.66
N GLN A 80 -13.84 -5.19 6.84
CA GLN A 80 -15.26 -5.05 7.20
C GLN A 80 -16.21 -5.61 6.12
N LYS A 81 -15.90 -5.38 4.84
CA LYS A 81 -16.69 -5.96 3.73
C LYS A 81 -16.61 -7.48 3.68
N GLU A 82 -15.43 -8.06 3.88
CA GLU A 82 -15.25 -9.52 3.91
C GLU A 82 -16.04 -10.16 5.08
N VAL A 83 -16.07 -9.51 6.25
CA VAL A 83 -16.89 -9.95 7.39
C VAL A 83 -18.38 -9.85 7.08
N CYS A 84 -18.84 -8.75 6.48
CA CYS A 84 -20.24 -8.60 6.05
C CYS A 84 -20.65 -9.68 5.05
N ILE A 85 -19.80 -9.97 4.06
CA ILE A 85 -20.05 -11.03 3.06
C ILE A 85 -20.20 -12.39 3.76
N CYS A 86 -19.29 -12.72 4.69
CA CYS A 86 -19.38 -13.97 5.46
C CYS A 86 -20.66 -14.06 6.29
N LEU A 87 -21.07 -12.99 6.97
CA LEU A 87 -22.31 -12.97 7.76
C LEU A 87 -23.56 -13.14 6.89
N ILE A 88 -23.60 -12.50 5.72
CA ILE A 88 -24.71 -12.66 4.75
C ILE A 88 -24.77 -14.11 4.26
N ILE A 89 -23.63 -14.71 3.90
CA ILE A 89 -23.56 -16.12 3.45
C ILE A 89 -24.00 -17.07 4.58
N MET A 90 -23.58 -16.82 5.83
CA MET A 90 -23.98 -17.61 6.99
C MET A 90 -25.49 -17.50 7.24
N TYR A 91 -26.06 -16.30 7.23
CA TYR A 91 -27.50 -16.09 7.40
C TYR A 91 -28.29 -16.75 6.27
N PHE A 92 -27.84 -16.64 5.02
CA PHE A 92 -28.50 -17.27 3.87
C PHE A 92 -28.49 -18.80 4.00
N LYS A 93 -27.37 -19.41 4.40
CA LYS A 93 -27.28 -20.87 4.67
C LYS A 93 -28.21 -21.32 5.80
N ILE A 94 -28.27 -20.57 6.91
CA ILE A 94 -29.18 -20.87 8.03
C ILE A 94 -30.64 -20.75 7.60
N SER A 95 -30.97 -19.78 6.74
CA SER A 95 -32.32 -19.55 6.24
C SER A 95 -32.80 -20.63 5.23
N GLN A 96 -31.91 -21.20 4.41
CA GLN A 96 -32.27 -22.31 3.51
C GLN A 96 -32.67 -23.59 4.25
N GLN A 97 -32.20 -23.80 5.48
CA GLN A 97 -32.64 -24.93 6.33
C GLN A 97 -34.02 -24.70 6.96
N ARG A 98 -34.55 -23.46 6.96
CA ARG A 98 -35.84 -23.09 7.58
C ARG A 98 -36.79 -22.46 6.55
N SER A 99 -37.45 -23.31 5.79
CA SER A 99 -38.80 -23.11 5.23
C SER A 99 -39.03 -22.04 4.14
N SER A 100 -39.26 -22.55 2.93
CA SER A 100 -40.33 -22.20 1.97
C SER A 100 -41.06 -20.84 2.15
N LYS A 101 -40.79 -19.93 1.20
CA LYS A 101 -41.71 -18.93 0.60
C LYS A 101 -42.09 -17.62 1.32
N LYS A 102 -41.52 -17.23 2.48
CA LYS A 102 -41.80 -15.89 3.07
C LYS A 102 -40.62 -14.92 3.21
N ILE A 103 -39.40 -15.30 2.83
CA ILE A 103 -38.18 -14.52 3.15
C ILE A 103 -37.79 -13.49 2.08
N TYR A 104 -38.29 -13.61 0.84
CA TYR A 104 -37.86 -12.77 -0.29
C TYR A 104 -38.18 -11.27 -0.17
N VAL A 105 -39.11 -10.88 0.71
CA VAL A 105 -39.52 -9.47 0.85
C VAL A 105 -38.56 -8.66 1.75
N LEU A 106 -37.90 -9.29 2.73
CA LEU A 106 -37.05 -8.57 3.72
C LEU A 106 -35.61 -8.33 3.27
N ILE A 107 -35.12 -9.08 2.28
CA ILE A 107 -33.74 -8.94 1.78
C ILE A 107 -33.59 -7.66 0.92
N CYS A 108 -34.67 -7.20 0.27
CA CYS A 108 -34.61 -5.99 -0.56
C CYS A 108 -34.46 -4.70 0.27
N GLU A 109 -35.08 -4.63 1.46
CA GLU A 109 -35.03 -3.43 2.31
C GLU A 109 -33.67 -3.25 3.01
N THR A 110 -32.99 -4.35 3.34
CA THR A 110 -31.66 -4.28 4.01
C THR A 110 -30.52 -3.91 3.07
N ILE A 111 -30.65 -4.21 1.76
CA ILE A 111 -29.65 -3.79 0.75
C ILE A 111 -29.76 -2.28 0.46
N TYR A 112 -30.95 -1.68 0.60
CA TYR A 112 -31.18 -0.27 0.26
C TYR A 112 -30.70 0.74 1.33
N TYR A 113 -30.49 0.31 2.58
CA TYR A 113 -30.05 1.17 3.69
C TYR A 113 -28.53 1.23 3.90
N CYS A 114 -27.74 0.57 3.05
CA CYS A 114 -26.27 0.59 3.12
C CYS A 114 -25.68 1.44 1.97
N LYS A 115 -26.06 2.72 1.90
CA LYS A 115 -25.56 3.70 0.93
C LYS A 115 -25.03 4.94 1.63
#